data_AF-A0A1U7HE62-F1
#
_entry.id   AF-A0A1U7HE62-F1
#
_cell.length_a   1.000
_cell.length_b   1.000
_cell.length_c   1.000
_cell.angle_alpha   90.00
_cell.angle_beta   90.00
_cell.angle_gamma   90.00
#
_symmetry.space_group_name_H-M   'P 1'
#
loop_
_entity.id
_entity.type
_entity.pdbx_description
1 polymer ?
#
loop_
_entity_poly.entity_id
_entity_poly.type
_entity_poly.pdbx_seq_one_letter_code
_entity_poly.pdbx_strand_id
1 'polypeptide(L)' 'MFAPVVMLLRDRMGQAQFNQLRGKAIALHAQVITAFCNRFGLESKERQNLIRLAKNNGKKLGLLA' A
#
# COMPACT_ATOMS: atom_id res chain seq x y z
N MET A 1 11.06 -6.51 -3.18
CA MET A 1 11.10 -6.37 -4.66
C MET A 1 10.22 -5.26 -5.24
N PHE A 2 9.34 -4.58 -4.49
CA PHE A 2 8.40 -3.57 -5.05
C PHE A 2 8.98 -2.13 -5.10
N ALA A 3 9.96 -1.81 -4.25
CA ALA A 3 10.48 -0.45 -4.09
C ALA A 3 11.23 0.15 -5.30
N PRO A 4 12.04 -0.59 -6.08
CA PRO A 4 12.81 0.02 -7.18
C PRO A 4 11.92 0.42 -8.37
N VAL A 5 10.91 -0.40 -8.67
CA VAL A 5 9.98 -0.18 -9.79
C VAL A 5 9.10 1.05 -9.54
N VAL A 6 8.69 1.26 -8.30
CA VAL A 6 7.88 2.43 -7.90
C VAL A 6 8.71 3.72 -7.96
N MET A 7 10.01 3.67 -7.66
CA MET A 7 10.91 4.81 -7.79
C MET A 7 11.17 5.17 -9.27
N LEU A 8 11.41 4.18 -10.14
CA LEU A 8 11.59 4.42 -11.58
C LEU A 8 10.35 4.99 -12.28
N LEU A 9 9.15 4.60 -11.84
CA LEU A 9 7.89 5.15 -12.37
C LEU A 9 7.61 6.58 -11.88
N ARG A 10 8.15 6.99 -10.72
CA ARG A 10 7.97 8.33 -10.16
C ARG A 10 8.68 9.41 -10.97
N ASP A 11 9.86 9.11 -11.53
CA ASP A 11 10.65 10.08 -12.30
C ASP A 11 10.10 10.30 -13.72
N ARG A 12 9.28 9.37 -14.24
CA ARG A 12 8.65 9.49 -15.56
C ARG A 12 7.19 9.98 -15.54
N MET A 13 6.50 9.86 -14.41
CA MET A 13 5.05 10.11 -14.33
C MET A 13 4.80 11.34 -13.46
N GLY A 14 4.19 12.39 -14.04
CA GLY A 14 3.95 13.66 -13.36
C GLY A 14 3.23 13.50 -12.00
N GLN A 15 3.46 14.44 -11.09
CA GLN A 15 3.06 14.36 -9.68
C GLN A 15 1.57 14.01 -9.45
N ALA A 16 0.67 14.46 -10.33
CA ALA A 16 -0.76 14.17 -10.28
C ALA A 16 -1.08 12.70 -10.61
N GLN A 17 -0.49 12.15 -11.68
CA GLN A 17 -0.66 10.74 -12.06
C GLN A 17 -0.02 9.81 -11.03
N PHE A 18 1.13 10.19 -10.48
CA PHE A 18 1.78 9.47 -9.38
C PHE A 18 0.87 9.39 -8.14
N ASN A 19 0.27 10.51 -7.72
CA ASN A 19 -0.64 10.52 -6.57
C ASN A 19 -1.90 9.66 -6.80
N GLN A 20 -2.43 9.65 -8.03
CA GLN A 20 -3.59 8.84 -8.38
C GLN A 20 -3.25 7.34 -8.43
N LEU A 21 -2.11 6.98 -9.03
CA LEU A 21 -1.59 5.62 -9.06
C LEU A 21 -1.31 5.12 -7.64
N ARG A 22 -0.71 5.98 -6.80
CA ARG A 22 -0.45 5.73 -5.38
C ARG A 22 -1.75 5.43 -4.62
N GLY A 23 -2.78 6.26 -4.80
CA GLY A 23 -4.09 6.03 -4.17
C GLY A 23 -4.70 4.68 -4.55
N LYS A 24 -4.68 4.34 -5.84
CA LYS A 24 -5.18 3.05 -6.35
C LYS A 24 -4.37 1.86 -5.81
N ALA A 25 -3.04 1.97 -5.79
CA ALA A 25 -2.16 0.92 -5.27
C ALA A 25 -2.38 0.68 -3.77
N ILE A 26 -2.54 1.73 -2.96
CA ILE A 26 -2.83 1.61 -1.52
C ILE A 26 -4.19 0.94 -1.30
N ALA A 27 -5.21 1.34 -2.08
CA ALA A 27 -6.54 0.75 -1.99
C ALA A 27 -6.52 -0.75 -2.32
N LEU A 28 -5.87 -1.13 -3.42
CA LEU A 28 -5.70 -2.53 -3.81
C LEU A 28 -4.96 -3.33 -2.73
N HIS A 29 -3.90 -2.76 -2.15
CA HIS A 29 -3.12 -3.41 -1.10
C HIS A 29 -3.96 -3.67 0.16
N ALA A 30 -4.79 -2.69 0.57
CA ALA A 30 -5.71 -2.86 1.69
C ALA A 30 -6.79 -3.93 1.42
N GLN A 31 -7.26 -4.06 0.17
CA GLN A 31 -8.17 -5.13 -0.24
C GLN A 31 -7.51 -6.51 -0.16
N VAL A 32 -6.26 -6.64 -0.59
CA VAL A 32 -5.50 -7.91 -0.46
C VAL A 32 -5.33 -8.30 1.01
N ILE A 33 -4.99 -7.35 1.88
CA ILE A 33 -4.91 -7.60 3.33
C ILE A 33 -6.27 -8.04 3.89
N THR A 34 -7.35 -7.42 3.42
CA THR A 34 -8.71 -7.78 3.84
C THR A 34 -9.10 -9.18 3.36
N ALA A 35 -8.82 -9.52 2.11
CA ALA A 35 -9.07 -10.85 1.55
C ALA A 35 -8.24 -11.93 2.26
N PHE A 36 -6.99 -11.62 2.59
CA PHE A 36 -6.13 -12.48 3.42
C PHE A 36 -6.78 -12.71 4.79
N CYS A 37 -7.15 -11.65 5.49
CA CYS A 37 -7.79 -11.78 6.81
C CYS A 37 -9.08 -12.59 6.77
N ASN A 38 -9.93 -12.37 5.76
CA ASN A 38 -11.17 -13.10 5.60
C ASN A 38 -10.93 -14.60 5.30
N ARG A 39 -9.89 -14.95 4.54
CA ARG A 39 -9.56 -16.34 4.20
C ARG A 39 -9.03 -17.12 5.41
N PHE A 40 -8.37 -16.45 6.34
CA PHE A 40 -7.81 -17.06 7.56
C PHE A 40 -8.70 -16.86 8.79
N GLY A 41 -9.87 -16.23 8.66
CA GLY A 41 -10.78 -15.98 9.79
C GLY A 41 -10.23 -14.99 10.83
N LEU A 42 -9.31 -14.09 10.44
CA LEU A 42 -8.68 -13.13 11.34
C LEU A 42 -9.68 -12.03 11.77
N GLU A 43 -9.53 -11.59 13.03
CA GLU A 43 -10.43 -10.60 13.63
C GLU A 43 -10.31 -9.23 12.94
N SER A 44 -11.40 -8.46 12.94
CA SER A 44 -11.44 -7.11 12.35
C SER A 44 -10.35 -6.18 12.93
N LYS A 45 -9.99 -6.35 14.20
CA LYS A 45 -8.94 -5.59 14.87
C LYS A 45 -7.54 -5.92 14.34
N GLU A 46 -7.25 -7.19 14.10
CA GLU A 46 -5.97 -7.65 13.53
C GLU A 46 -5.80 -7.17 12.09
N ARG A 47 -6.87 -7.26 11.28
CA ARG A 47 -6.90 -6.70 9.92
C ARG A 47 -6.53 -5.22 9.92
N GLN A 48 -7.10 -4.43 10.82
CA GLN A 48 -6.86 -3.00 10.90
C GLN A 48 -5.42 -2.67 11.37
N ASN A 49 -4.88 -3.49 12.29
CA ASN A 49 -3.48 -3.42 12.69
C ASN A 49 -2.52 -3.71 11.53
N LEU A 50 -2.80 -4.75 10.72
CA LEU A 50 -2.01 -5.09 9.53
C LEU A 50 -2.02 -3.97 8.49
N ILE A 51 -3.18 -3.35 8.26
CA ILE A 51 -3.30 -2.17 7.37
C ILE A 51 -2.48 -0.99 7.92
N ARG A 52 -2.51 -0.75 9.24
CA ARG A 52 -1.68 0.30 9.89
C ARG A 52 -0.19 0.02 9.73
N LEU A 53 0.21 -1.24 9.92
CA LEU A 53 1.60 -1.69 9.77
C LEU A 53 2.10 -1.48 8.34
N ALA A 54 1.30 -1.88 7.35
CA ALA A 54 1.59 -1.66 5.94
C ALA A 54 1.73 -0.16 5.60
N LYS A 55 0.84 0.69 6.12
CA LYS A 55 0.93 2.16 5.97
C LYS A 55 2.19 2.74 6.63
N ASN A 56 2.52 2.31 7.85
CA ASN A 56 3.72 2.79 8.54
C ASN A 56 5.01 2.36 7.83
N ASN A 57 5.05 1.13 7.31
CA ASN A 57 6.17 0.66 6.49
C ASN A 57 6.30 1.46 5.19
N GLY A 58 5.19 1.75 4.51
CA GLY A 58 5.20 2.60 3.32
C GLY A 58 5.72 4.01 3.60
N LYS A 59 5.40 4.59 4.78
CA LYS A 59 5.97 5.87 5.23
C LYS A 59 7.48 5.78 5.50
N LYS A 60 7.90 4.75 6.24
CA LYS A 60 9.32 4.52 6.58
C LYS A 60 10.19 4.30 5.34
N LEU A 61 9.64 3.67 4.30
CA LEU A 61 10.31 3.41 3.02
C LEU A 61 10.23 4.58 2.03
N GLY A 62 9.60 5.71 2.37
CA GLY A 62 9.46 6.88 1.49
C GLY A 62 8.50 6.68 0.31
N LEU A 63 7.71 5.60 0.32
CA LEU A 63 6.69 5.29 -0.70
C LEU A 63 5.37 6.02 -0.42
N LEU A 64 5.18 6.46 0.83
CA LEU A 64 4.13 7.35 1.27
C LEU A 64 4.79 8.66 1.71
N ALA A 65 4.82 9.64 0.79
CA ALA A 65 5.06 11.04 1.10
C ALA A 65 3.82 11.65 1.76
#